data_AF-A0A958AQJ2-F1
#
_entry.id   AF-A0A958AQJ2-F1
#
_cell.length_a   1.000
_cell.length_b   1.000
_cell.length_c   1.000
_cell.angle_alpha   90.00
_cell.angle_beta   90.00
_cell.angle_gamma   90.00
#
_symmetry.space_group_name_H-M   'P 1'
#
loop_
_entity.id
_entity.type
_entity.pdbx_description
1 polymer ?
#
loop_
_entity_poly.entity_id
_entity_poly.type
_entity_poly.pdbx_seq_one_letter_code
_entity_poly.pdbx_strand_id
1 'polypeptide(L)'
;MTIIIDPFMLPEKGKVDLSLQRSFEINITAQQARHQVRNWLREEVSMQIDADQPTLVVGETVVWRIPAILSSPGVGRVGIVGVVEVDVSTGAMDTSAKQKSMIERQAQALIAHLPPFQPKGAVPPKFRPSHLPLAPKIIFDEHGFPVTVPADAQTPGQ
;
A
#
# COMPACT_ATOMS: atom_id res chain seq x y z
N MET A 1 17.93 -4.03 -8.51
CA MET A 1 18.13 -5.08 -7.50
C MET A 1 19.29 -4.64 -6.63
N THR A 2 19.05 -4.46 -5.33
CA THR A 2 20.02 -3.86 -4.39
C THR A 2 20.26 -4.87 -3.26
N ILE A 3 21.51 -4.98 -2.82
CA ILE A 3 21.93 -5.82 -1.70
C ILE A 3 22.38 -4.89 -0.57
N ILE A 4 21.85 -5.11 0.63
CA ILE A 4 22.28 -4.42 1.86
C ILE A 4 22.97 -5.44 2.74
N ILE A 5 24.18 -5.10 3.20
CA ILE A 5 24.86 -5.83 4.26
C ILE A 5 24.45 -5.15 5.56
N ASP A 6 23.93 -5.92 6.51
CA ASP A 6 23.47 -5.41 7.80
C ASP A 6 24.63 -4.76 8.58
N PRO A 7 24.37 -3.87 9.58
CA PRO A 7 25.41 -3.05 10.18
C PRO A 7 26.45 -3.91 10.90
N PHE A 8 27.69 -3.81 10.44
CA PHE A 8 28.86 -4.33 11.15
C PHE A 8 29.29 -3.34 12.23
N MET A 9 29.63 -3.85 13.41
CA MET A 9 30.23 -3.05 14.48
C MET A 9 31.63 -2.59 14.04
N LEU A 10 31.74 -1.34 13.59
CA LEU A 10 33.00 -0.73 13.21
C LEU A 10 33.64 -0.04 14.42
N PRO A 11 34.98 -0.13 14.59
CA PRO A 11 35.68 0.65 15.59
C PRO A 11 35.60 2.15 15.28
N GLU A 12 35.51 3.00 16.31
CA GLU A 12 35.39 4.46 16.15
C GLU A 12 36.59 5.10 15.43
N LYS A 13 37.78 4.49 15.51
CA LYS A 13 39.00 4.91 14.80
C LYS A 13 39.86 3.68 14.46
N GLY A 14 40.58 3.75 13.35
CA GLY A 14 41.56 2.73 12.94
C GLY A 14 41.28 2.13 11.57
N LYS A 15 42.15 1.20 11.14
CA LYS A 15 41.97 0.46 9.90
C LYS A 15 40.95 -0.66 10.12
N VAL A 16 39.97 -0.75 9.21
CA VAL A 16 39.00 -1.85 9.15
C VAL A 16 39.31 -2.66 7.90
N ASP A 17 39.68 -3.92 8.07
CA ASP A 17 39.76 -4.90 6.99
C ASP A 17 38.49 -5.77 7.04
N LEU A 18 37.59 -5.58 6.08
CA LEU A 18 36.34 -6.33 5.97
C LEU A 18 36.44 -7.36 4.85
N SER A 19 36.58 -8.64 5.21
CA SER A 19 36.54 -9.75 4.26
C SER A 19 35.22 -10.50 4.39
N LEU A 20 34.31 -10.33 3.43
CA LEU A 20 33.01 -10.98 3.43
C LEU A 20 33.04 -12.21 2.51
N GLN A 21 33.19 -13.40 3.08
CA GLN A 21 32.98 -14.68 2.40
C GLN A 21 31.70 -15.32 2.94
N ARG A 22 30.59 -15.16 2.21
CA ARG A 22 29.33 -15.82 2.53
C ARG A 22 28.72 -16.46 1.29
N SER A 23 28.24 -17.68 1.49
CA SER A 23 27.49 -18.45 0.49
C SER A 23 26.14 -18.78 1.08
N PHE A 24 25.08 -18.57 0.31
CA PHE A 24 23.71 -18.91 0.67
C PHE A 24 22.92 -19.24 -0.59
N GLU A 25 21.85 -20.01 -0.42
CA GLU A 25 20.94 -20.37 -1.50
C GLU A 25 19.66 -19.53 -1.41
N ILE A 26 19.27 -18.96 -2.55
CA ILE A 26 18.02 -18.22 -2.69
C ILE A 26 16.99 -19.19 -3.28
N ASN A 27 16.12 -19.72 -2.42
CA ASN A 27 15.02 -20.60 -2.84
C ASN A 27 13.78 -19.81 -3.21
N ILE A 28 13.56 -18.69 -2.51
CA ILE A 28 12.46 -17.76 -2.77
C ILE A 28 13.00 -16.59 -3.56
N THR A 29 12.47 -16.37 -4.76
CA THR A 29 12.83 -15.20 -5.56
C THR A 29 12.24 -13.92 -4.96
N ALA A 30 12.87 -12.78 -5.27
CA ALA A 30 12.35 -11.45 -4.95
C ALA A 30 10.86 -11.27 -5.32
N GLN A 31 10.47 -11.73 -6.52
CA GLN A 31 9.09 -11.60 -6.97
C GLN A 31 8.12 -12.49 -6.16
N GLN A 32 8.52 -13.72 -5.83
CA GLN A 32 7.70 -14.61 -4.99
C GLN A 32 7.51 -14.02 -3.59
N ALA A 33 8.59 -13.56 -2.95
CA ALA A 33 8.52 -12.91 -1.64
C ALA A 33 7.61 -11.69 -1.66
N ARG A 34 7.73 -10.83 -2.69
CA ARG A 34 6.86 -9.67 -2.86
C ARG A 34 5.40 -10.07 -3.02
N HIS A 35 5.08 -11.08 -3.84
CA HIS A 35 3.70 -11.55 -4.02
C HIS A 35 3.12 -12.15 -2.73
N GLN A 36 3.92 -12.91 -1.99
CA GLN A 36 3.53 -13.48 -0.71
C GLN A 36 3.16 -12.39 0.31
N VAL A 37 4.03 -11.38 0.47
CA VAL A 37 3.78 -10.24 1.35
C VAL A 37 2.56 -9.45 0.87
N ARG A 38 2.44 -9.24 -0.45
CA ARG A 38 1.30 -8.51 -1.05
C ARG A 38 -0.03 -9.18 -0.73
N ASN A 39 -0.11 -10.50 -0.85
CA ASN A 39 -1.34 -11.24 -0.58
C ASN A 39 -1.73 -11.11 0.89
N TRP A 40 -0.78 -11.35 1.81
CA TRP A 40 -1.02 -11.18 3.24
C TRP A 40 -1.47 -9.76 3.59
N LEU A 41 -0.80 -8.72 3.06
CA LEU A 41 -1.20 -7.33 3.28
C LEU A 41 -2.64 -7.07 2.82
N ARG A 42 -3.05 -7.60 1.67
CA ARG A 42 -4.39 -7.39 1.10
C ARG A 42 -5.48 -8.16 1.83
N GLU A 43 -5.20 -9.39 2.24
CA GLU A 43 -6.15 -10.28 2.88
C GLU A 43 -6.32 -9.95 4.36
N GLU A 44 -5.21 -9.67 5.05
CA GLU A 44 -5.20 -9.59 6.50
C GLU A 44 -5.06 -8.17 7.04
N VAL A 45 -4.50 -7.20 6.28
CA VAL A 45 -4.18 -5.87 6.81
C VAL A 45 -5.07 -4.79 6.21
N SER A 46 -4.94 -4.51 4.92
CA SER A 46 -5.74 -3.52 4.21
C SER A 46 -5.56 -3.61 2.69
N MET A 47 -6.65 -3.41 1.95
CA MET A 47 -6.60 -3.27 0.48
C MET A 47 -5.84 -2.02 0.00
N GLN A 48 -5.63 -1.04 0.89
CA GLN A 48 -4.94 0.22 0.58
C GLN A 48 -3.42 0.11 0.73
N ILE A 49 -2.93 -1.01 1.26
CA ILE A 49 -1.50 -1.25 1.48
C ILE A 49 -0.99 -2.24 0.42
N ASP A 50 0.10 -1.89 -0.25
CA ASP A 50 0.74 -2.73 -1.26
C ASP A 50 2.21 -3.01 -0.90
N ALA A 51 2.77 -4.06 -1.49
CA ALA A 51 4.16 -4.46 -1.31
C ALA A 51 5.07 -3.77 -2.34
N ASP A 52 6.10 -3.07 -1.87
CA ASP A 52 7.09 -2.43 -2.75
C ASP A 52 8.12 -3.40 -3.30
N GLN A 53 9.11 -2.86 -4.01
CA GLN A 53 10.28 -3.60 -4.45
C GLN A 53 11.05 -4.22 -3.27
N PRO A 54 11.35 -5.52 -3.33
CA PRO A 54 12.15 -6.21 -2.32
C PRO A 54 13.63 -5.81 -2.43
N THR A 55 14.29 -5.76 -1.28
CA THR A 55 15.74 -5.59 -1.15
C THR A 55 16.34 -6.82 -0.48
N LEU A 56 17.44 -7.36 -1.01
CA LEU A 56 18.12 -8.48 -0.36
C LEU A 56 18.93 -7.95 0.80
N VAL A 57 18.68 -8.46 2.01
CA VAL A 57 19.45 -8.12 3.21
C VAL A 57 20.24 -9.35 3.64
N VAL A 58 21.56 -9.19 3.76
CA VAL A 58 22.48 -10.25 4.19
C VAL A 58 22.99 -9.88 5.58
N GLY A 59 22.34 -10.42 6.61
CA GLY A 59 22.68 -10.23 8.02
C GLY A 59 22.99 -11.56 8.72
N GLU A 60 22.52 -11.74 9.96
CA GLU A 60 22.52 -13.05 10.61
C GLU A 60 21.68 -14.06 9.82
N THR A 61 20.51 -13.62 9.39
CA THR A 61 19.66 -14.31 8.41
C THR A 61 19.72 -13.58 7.07
N VAL A 62 19.46 -14.33 5.99
CA VAL A 62 19.35 -13.73 4.65
C VAL A 62 17.86 -13.61 4.33
N VAL A 63 17.41 -12.38 4.12
CA VAL A 63 15.98 -12.09 3.95
C VAL A 63 15.73 -11.16 2.77
N TRP A 64 14.57 -11.32 2.15
CA TRP A 64 13.97 -10.26 1.35
C TRP A 64 13.28 -9.28 2.28
N ARG A 65 13.70 -8.03 2.24
CA ARG A 65 13.05 -6.93 2.94
C ARG A 65 12.08 -6.22 2.00
N ILE A 66 10.78 -6.29 2.30
CA ILE A 66 9.71 -5.73 1.48
C ILE A 66 9.05 -4.56 2.24
N PRO A 67 9.16 -3.32 1.76
CA PRO A 67 8.39 -2.20 2.32
C PRO A 67 6.89 -2.35 2.05
N ALA A 68 6.08 -2.16 3.09
CA ALA A 68 4.63 -2.04 2.99
C ALA A 68 4.25 -0.57 2.80
N ILE A 69 3.54 -0.25 1.73
CA ILE A 69 3.23 1.13 1.33
C ILE A 69 1.74 1.39 1.43
N LEU A 70 1.37 2.45 2.13
CA LEU A 70 0.01 2.97 2.10
C LEU A 70 -0.25 3.81 0.85
N SER A 71 -1.41 3.61 0.26
CA SER A 71 -1.95 4.42 -0.83
C SER A 71 -3.38 4.89 -0.54
N SER A 72 -3.73 6.07 -1.05
CA SER A 72 -5.06 6.67 -0.94
C SER A 72 -5.59 7.06 -2.32
N PRO A 73 -6.87 6.80 -2.65
CA PRO A 73 -7.43 7.15 -3.97
C PRO A 73 -7.29 8.63 -4.37
N GLY A 74 -7.29 9.54 -3.39
CA GLY A 74 -7.20 10.99 -3.65
C GLY A 74 -5.77 11.51 -3.84
N VAL A 75 -4.77 10.83 -3.24
CA VAL A 75 -3.39 11.34 -3.14
C VAL A 75 -2.38 10.41 -3.84
N GLY A 76 -2.78 9.17 -4.14
CA GLY A 76 -1.89 8.14 -4.65
C GLY A 76 -1.05 7.54 -3.52
N ARG A 77 0.25 7.38 -3.76
CA ARG A 77 1.19 6.77 -2.80
C ARG A 77 1.46 7.74 -1.65
N VAL A 78 1.16 7.31 -0.42
CA VAL A 78 1.27 8.15 0.79
C VAL A 78 2.64 7.97 1.43
N GLY A 79 3.04 6.73 1.73
CA GLY A 79 4.28 6.47 2.44
C GLY A 79 4.44 5.02 2.89
N ILE A 80 5.61 4.71 3.43
CA ILE A 80 5.91 3.38 3.99
C ILE A 80 5.34 3.31 5.41
N VAL A 81 4.57 2.26 5.69
CA VAL A 81 3.91 2.02 6.99
C VAL A 81 4.52 0.85 7.75
N GLY A 82 5.41 0.12 7.11
CA GLY A 82 6.13 -0.98 7.74
C GLY A 82 7.02 -1.70 6.75
N VAL A 83 7.67 -2.73 7.25
CA VAL A 83 8.57 -3.58 6.49
C VAL A 83 8.27 -5.02 6.90
N VAL A 84 8.15 -5.89 5.91
CA VAL A 84 7.98 -7.33 6.10
C VAL A 84 9.22 -8.02 5.55
N GLU A 85 9.81 -8.89 6.36
CA GLU A 85 10.97 -9.67 5.98
C GLU A 85 10.52 -11.10 5.66
N VAL A 86 11.04 -11.64 4.56
CA VAL A 86 10.79 -13.00 4.10
C VAL A 86 12.12 -13.74 4.02
N ASP A 87 12.25 -14.83 4.76
CA ASP A 87 13.44 -15.68 4.71
C ASP A 87 13.65 -16.25 3.30
N VAL A 88 14.86 -16.09 2.75
CA VAL A 88 15.13 -16.47 1.35
C VAL A 88 15.16 -17.97 1.11
N SER A 89 15.35 -18.77 2.16
CA SER A 89 15.50 -20.23 2.07
C SER A 89 14.19 -20.95 2.33
N THR A 90 13.36 -20.45 3.24
CA THR A 90 12.13 -21.08 3.73
C THR A 90 10.86 -20.35 3.28
N GLY A 91 10.94 -19.06 2.96
CA GLY A 91 9.77 -18.22 2.72
C GLY A 91 8.97 -17.86 3.97
N ALA A 92 9.53 -18.11 5.16
CA ALA A 92 8.90 -17.70 6.41
C ALA A 92 8.85 -16.17 6.52
N MET A 93 7.73 -15.62 6.99
CA MET A 93 7.54 -14.20 7.25
C MET A 93 6.73 -14.00 8.52
N ASP A 94 6.94 -12.89 9.23
CA ASP A 94 6.16 -12.57 10.45
C ASP A 94 4.77 -12.07 10.06
N THR A 95 3.77 -12.95 10.24
CA THR A 95 2.35 -12.65 10.06
C THR A 95 1.60 -12.46 11.38
N SER A 96 2.32 -12.27 12.48
CA SER A 96 1.72 -12.14 13.81
C SER A 96 0.78 -10.95 13.91
N ALA A 97 -0.20 -11.06 14.82
CA ALA A 97 -1.12 -9.96 15.12
C ALA A 97 -0.36 -8.69 15.56
N LYS A 98 0.78 -8.85 16.23
CA LYS A 98 1.66 -7.73 16.63
C LYS A 98 2.18 -6.96 15.42
N GLN A 99 2.68 -7.67 14.41
CA GLN A 99 3.19 -7.05 13.18
C GLN A 99 2.07 -6.34 12.42
N LYS A 100 0.90 -6.99 12.29
CA LYS A 100 -0.30 -6.38 11.70
C LYS A 100 -0.68 -5.08 12.41
N SER A 101 -0.86 -5.11 13.73
CA SER A 101 -1.25 -3.92 14.50
C SER A 101 -0.21 -2.79 14.43
N MET A 102 1.08 -3.12 14.32
CA MET A 102 2.11 -2.11 14.10
C MET A 102 1.91 -1.38 12.76
N ILE A 103 1.69 -2.13 11.67
CA ILE A 103 1.47 -1.58 10.33
C ILE A 103 0.18 -0.74 10.30
N GLU A 104 -0.91 -1.25 10.87
CA GLU A 104 -2.20 -0.53 10.94
C GLU A 104 -2.07 0.79 11.71
N ARG A 105 -1.36 0.77 12.85
CA ARG A 105 -1.13 1.98 13.65
C ARG A 105 -0.34 3.02 12.88
N GLN A 106 0.71 2.61 12.14
CA GLN A 106 1.49 3.53 11.31
C GLN A 106 0.67 4.05 10.12
N ALA A 107 -0.16 3.21 9.51
CA ALA A 107 -1.08 3.64 8.46
C ALA A 107 -2.07 4.70 8.98
N GLN A 108 -2.64 4.49 10.16
CA GLN A 108 -3.54 5.47 10.79
C GLN A 108 -2.84 6.80 11.06
N ALA A 109 -1.58 6.76 11.51
CA ALA A 109 -0.77 7.96 11.72
C ALA A 109 -0.56 8.73 10.40
N LEU A 110 -0.24 8.05 9.30
CA LEU A 110 -0.11 8.70 7.99
C LEU A 110 -1.44 9.26 7.47
N ILE A 111 -2.55 8.54 7.65
CA ILE A 111 -3.88 8.98 7.21
C ILE A 111 -4.30 10.27 7.92
N ALA A 112 -3.98 10.42 9.20
CA ALA A 112 -4.33 11.62 9.97
C ALA A 112 -3.70 12.91 9.40
N HIS A 113 -2.65 12.79 8.61
CA HIS A 113 -1.98 13.92 7.95
C HIS A 113 -2.42 14.14 6.50
N LEU A 114 -3.36 13.34 5.97
CA LEU A 114 -3.84 13.50 4.61
C LEU A 114 -4.87 14.63 4.49
N PRO A 115 -4.87 15.37 3.37
CA PRO A 115 -5.93 16.32 3.10
C PRO A 115 -7.29 15.59 2.96
N PRO A 116 -8.41 16.26 3.26
CA PRO A 116 -9.73 15.71 3.02
C PRO A 116 -9.88 15.27 1.56
N PHE A 117 -10.51 14.12 1.33
CA PHE A 117 -10.79 13.66 -0.02
C PHE A 117 -11.66 14.69 -0.75
N GLN A 118 -11.17 15.18 -1.88
CA GLN A 118 -11.93 16.05 -2.77
C GLN A 118 -12.40 15.22 -3.97
N PRO A 119 -13.70 14.95 -4.11
CA PRO A 119 -14.23 14.32 -5.30
C PRO A 119 -13.84 15.16 -6.53
N LYS A 120 -13.47 14.48 -7.62
CA LYS A 120 -13.31 15.18 -8.89
C LYS A 120 -14.61 15.90 -9.22
N GLY A 121 -14.49 17.20 -9.56
CA GLY A 121 -15.65 18.03 -9.89
C GLY A 121 -16.46 17.51 -11.07
N ALA A 122 -17.59 18.17 -11.34
CA ALA A 122 -18.49 17.77 -12.41
C ALA A 122 -17.74 17.63 -13.76
N VAL A 123 -18.04 16.56 -14.49
CA VAL A 123 -17.48 16.32 -15.83
C VAL A 123 -17.91 17.47 -16.76
N PRO A 124 -16.96 18.17 -17.42
CA PRO A 124 -17.28 19.24 -18.35
C PRO A 124 -18.27 18.79 -19.43
N PRO A 125 -19.24 19.64 -19.85
CA PRO A 125 -20.28 19.27 -20.81
C PRO A 125 -19.74 18.64 -22.11
N LYS A 126 -18.58 19.11 -22.60
CA LYS A 126 -17.92 18.59 -23.81
C LYS A 126 -17.49 17.13 -23.72
N PHE A 127 -17.35 16.58 -22.52
CA PHE A 127 -17.01 15.18 -22.27
C PHE A 127 -18.24 14.35 -21.86
N ARG A 128 -19.42 14.97 -21.79
CA ARG A 128 -20.67 14.24 -21.55
C ARG A 128 -21.19 13.69 -22.88
N PRO A 129 -21.47 12.39 -22.98
CA PRO A 129 -22.09 11.82 -24.17
C PRO A 129 -23.49 12.40 -24.34
N SER A 130 -23.71 13.13 -25.44
CA SER A 130 -24.97 13.83 -25.74
C SER A 130 -26.12 12.90 -26.17
N HIS A 131 -25.80 11.65 -26.54
CA HIS A 131 -26.75 10.65 -27.01
C HIS A 131 -27.26 9.73 -25.89
N LEU A 132 -26.73 9.84 -24.68
CA LEU A 132 -27.17 9.06 -23.53
C LEU A 132 -28.12 9.90 -22.67
N PRO A 133 -29.27 9.33 -22.24
CA PRO A 133 -30.13 10.00 -21.28
C PRO A 133 -29.37 10.24 -19.98
N LEU A 134 -29.66 11.37 -19.32
CA LEU A 134 -29.06 11.68 -18.03
C LEU A 134 -29.48 10.63 -17.00
N ALA A 135 -28.53 10.20 -16.17
CA ALA A 135 -28.83 9.26 -15.10
C ALA A 135 -29.85 9.88 -14.12
N PRO A 136 -30.90 9.14 -13.72
CA PRO A 136 -31.82 9.61 -12.69
C PRO A 136 -31.06 9.87 -11.40
N LYS A 137 -31.41 10.95 -10.70
CA LYS A 137 -30.81 11.26 -9.39
C LYS A 137 -31.44 10.35 -8.34
N ILE A 138 -30.62 9.80 -7.46
CA ILE A 138 -31.10 9.10 -6.27
C ILE A 138 -31.16 10.13 -5.14
N ILE A 139 -32.35 10.33 -4.58
CA ILE A 139 -32.57 11.09 -3.36
C ILE A 139 -32.99 10.12 -2.25
N PHE A 140 -32.78 10.52 -1.00
CA PHE A 140 -33.28 9.76 0.15
C PHE A 140 -34.55 10.45 0.66
N ASP A 141 -35.62 9.67 0.87
CA ASP A 141 -36.86 10.19 1.45
C ASP A 141 -36.72 10.45 2.97
N GLU A 142 -37.80 10.93 3.60
CA GLU A 142 -37.85 11.21 5.05
C GLU A 142 -37.60 9.97 5.93
N HIS A 143 -37.70 8.77 5.36
CA HIS A 143 -37.45 7.50 6.01
C HIS A 143 -36.07 6.92 5.67
N GLY A 144 -35.27 7.62 4.86
CA GLY A 144 -33.93 7.21 4.45
C GLY A 144 -33.89 6.16 3.34
N PHE A 145 -35.00 5.93 2.62
CA PHE A 145 -35.04 5.02 1.48
C PHE A 145 -34.62 5.73 0.18
N PRO A 146 -33.86 5.06 -0.70
CA PRO A 146 -33.46 5.63 -1.98
C PRO A 146 -34.65 5.69 -2.95
N VAL A 147 -34.99 6.89 -3.40
CA VAL A 147 -36.00 7.18 -4.42
C VAL A 147 -35.34 7.76 -5.66
N THR A 148 -35.71 7.27 -6.83
CA THR A 148 -35.20 7.79 -8.11
C THR A 148 -36.03 8.96 -8.61
N VAL A 149 -35.37 10.07 -8.92
CA VAL A 149 -35.97 11.24 -9.57
C VAL A 149 -35.54 11.24 -11.04
N PRO A 150 -36.50 11.21 -11.98
CA PRO A 150 -36.20 11.31 -13.41
C PRO A 150 -35.43 12.60 -13.72
N ALA A 151 -34.42 12.50 -14.59
CA ALA A 151 -33.57 13.64 -14.93
C ALA A 151 -34.33 14.79 -15.64
N ASP A 152 -35.47 14.49 -16.25
CA ASP A 152 -36.29 15.42 -17.03
C ASP A 152 -37.21 16.32 -16.16
N ALA A 153 -37.27 16.09 -14.85
CA ALA A 153 -38.10 16.90 -13.94
C ALA A 153 -37.45 18.24 -13.53
N GLN A 154 -36.32 18.63 -14.15
CA GLN A 154 -35.63 19.88 -13.88
C GLN A 154 -35.71 20.83 -15.08
N THR A 155 -36.86 21.50 -15.24
CA THR A 155 -36.97 22.77 -15.97
C THR A 155 -36.91 23.92 -14.95
N PRO A 156 -36.16 25.01 -15.21
CA PRO A 156 -35.79 26.00 -14.20
C PRO A 156 -36.99 26.87 -13.78
N GLY A 157 -37.32 26.83 -12.49
CA GLY A 157 -38.06 27.90 -11.82
C GLY A 157 -37.06 29.00 -11.45
N GLN A 158 -37.32 30.19 -12.00
CA GLN A 158 -36.65 31.46 -11.74
C GLN A 158 -36.63 31.85 -10.27
#